data_AF-A0A956I0B1-F1
#
_entry.id   AF-A0A956I0B1-F1
#
_cell.length_a   1.000
_cell.length_b   1.000
_cell.length_c   1.000
_cell.angle_alpha   90.00
_cell.angle_beta   90.00
_cell.angle_gamma   90.00
#
_symmetry.space_group_name_H-M   'P 1'
#
loop_
_entity.id
_entity.type
_entity.pdbx_description
1 polymer ?
#
loop_
_entity_poly.entity_id
_entity_poly.type
_entity_poly.pdbx_seq_one_letter_code
_entity_poly.pdbx_strand_id
1 'polypeptide(L)'
;MAEKPKDGEDVDAAEMTSRPWTERLVIVVVPVAVCLATYALFVAGAPPEGVDLKLRAPSGVEPMARIGLRALSLTGLDTPGNVETHRARVEVELRDPGGTSRARTTLTASRVDGAEGHLEVPTDVRGALTLAATAEIERTRARVVVPLEVRANAPAVLPVPRKSLALQRVERFPMERVSPTWHGGVRIAMLHGGCIPDLECDVFALSSDPKSRVELVPRMGLDPLGAPPEAAPVRHMLGPLARAEVDGSAPLALLHARLYGPEAEVEARVFLGDTLVATRVMRLAVVPGGIPFVVAAGADAAPCLRFPAALRGKAVVVDIFEAGHWRDASSIVVDPATCAPLAVKADTRDLTVQVSAEVFDAEMSLRAVVPHELDAPLDVWFDRLDSTVDVLPLPEGVGSYAQAAERVRERHEAVRTAAFLVYVLGAILACLVIVARSLRASREARSLLERAADASNSPAPVTSARHRVLAVLSLVVVLFAVVLGFAVGAILVMLQGAVLP
;
A
#
# COMPACT_ATOMS: atom_id res chain seq x y z
N MET A 1 42.10 -78.81 62.47
CA MET A 1 41.87 -78.77 61.01
C MET A 1 41.56 -77.34 60.65
N ALA A 2 42.37 -76.74 59.79
CA ALA A 2 42.33 -75.32 59.47
C ALA A 2 41.19 -75.01 58.51
N GLU A 3 40.36 -74.03 58.87
CA GLU A 3 39.32 -73.44 58.04
C GLU A 3 39.91 -72.18 57.38
N LYS A 4 39.83 -72.12 56.05
CA LYS A 4 40.43 -71.09 55.20
C LYS A 4 39.32 -70.11 54.82
N PRO A 5 39.41 -68.80 55.09
CA PRO A 5 38.44 -67.86 54.56
C PRO A 5 38.75 -67.57 53.08
N LYS A 6 37.65 -67.42 52.32
CA LYS A 6 37.58 -67.05 50.90
C LYS A 6 38.10 -65.63 50.70
N ASP A 7 39.07 -65.48 49.82
CA ASP A 7 39.33 -64.22 49.12
C ASP A 7 38.41 -64.19 47.88
N GLY A 8 37.40 -63.35 47.94
CA GLY A 8 36.54 -63.04 46.82
C GLY A 8 36.03 -61.61 46.99
N GLU A 9 36.02 -60.89 45.88
CA GLU A 9 35.27 -59.65 45.66
C GLU A 9 35.97 -58.36 46.14
N ASP A 10 36.93 -57.89 45.34
CA ASP A 10 37.38 -56.48 45.38
C ASP A 10 37.95 -56.05 44.01
N VAL A 11 37.22 -56.34 42.93
CA VAL A 11 37.47 -55.73 41.60
C VAL A 11 36.12 -55.55 40.94
N ASP A 12 35.49 -54.38 41.08
CA ASP A 12 34.45 -53.89 40.14
C ASP A 12 33.98 -52.44 40.38
N ALA A 13 34.46 -51.72 41.40
CA ALA A 13 33.99 -50.35 41.67
C ALA A 13 34.79 -49.22 40.97
N ALA A 14 35.99 -49.50 40.44
CA ALA A 14 36.90 -48.45 39.98
C ALA A 14 36.84 -48.12 38.47
N GLU A 15 36.17 -48.95 37.65
CA GLU A 15 36.20 -48.79 36.18
C GLU A 15 34.96 -48.08 35.60
N MET A 16 34.03 -47.61 36.44
CA MET A 16 32.78 -46.97 35.99
C MET A 16 32.82 -45.43 35.96
N THR A 17 33.91 -44.79 36.38
CA THR A 17 33.97 -43.32 36.57
C THR A 17 34.70 -42.54 35.48
N SER A 18 35.32 -43.18 34.48
CA SER A 18 36.14 -42.50 33.47
C SER A 18 35.48 -42.33 32.09
N ARG A 19 34.15 -42.48 31.97
CA ARG A 19 33.47 -42.00 30.75
C ARG A 19 33.65 -40.48 30.67
N PRO A 20 34.33 -39.95 29.63
CA PRO A 20 34.71 -38.55 29.58
C PRO A 20 33.44 -37.70 29.55
N TRP A 21 33.30 -36.80 30.53
CA TRP A 21 32.11 -35.95 30.74
C TRP A 21 31.67 -35.20 29.47
N THR A 22 32.59 -34.97 28.53
CA THR A 22 32.36 -34.41 27.21
C THR A 22 31.33 -35.18 26.38
N GLU A 23 31.22 -36.51 26.49
CA GLU A 23 30.25 -37.29 25.70
C GLU A 23 28.81 -37.12 26.20
N ARG A 24 28.59 -37.07 27.52
CA ARG A 24 27.26 -36.83 28.10
C ARG A 24 26.78 -35.40 27.80
N LEU A 25 27.72 -34.44 27.80
CA LEU A 25 27.44 -33.04 27.55
C LEU A 25 26.96 -32.82 26.10
N VAL A 26 27.59 -33.46 25.11
CA VAL A 26 27.18 -33.33 23.69
C VAL A 26 25.78 -33.92 23.43
N ILE A 27 25.45 -35.07 24.03
CA ILE A 27 24.16 -35.75 23.80
C ILE A 27 22.98 -34.95 24.36
N VAL A 28 23.17 -34.22 25.46
CA VAL A 28 22.08 -33.49 26.12
C VAL A 28 22.04 -32.02 25.70
N VAL A 29 23.19 -31.36 25.56
CA VAL A 29 23.25 -29.91 25.29
C VAL A 29 22.87 -29.58 23.85
N VAL A 30 23.24 -30.43 22.87
CA VAL A 30 22.94 -30.15 21.45
C VAL A 30 21.43 -30.15 21.16
N PRO A 31 20.63 -31.17 21.55
CA PRO A 31 19.19 -31.16 21.31
C PRO A 31 18.48 -30.01 22.01
N VAL A 32 18.90 -29.68 23.25
CA VAL A 32 18.32 -28.57 24.02
C VAL A 32 18.63 -27.22 23.34
N ALA A 33 19.86 -27.03 22.86
CA ALA A 33 20.24 -25.82 22.12
C ALA A 33 19.45 -25.68 20.81
N VAL A 34 19.23 -26.78 20.08
CA VAL A 34 18.41 -26.79 18.86
C VAL A 34 16.95 -26.44 19.19
N CYS A 35 16.35 -27.06 20.21
CA CYS A 35 14.98 -26.74 20.62
C CYS A 35 14.81 -25.28 21.03
N LEU A 36 15.77 -24.72 21.78
CA LEU A 36 15.75 -23.31 22.20
C LEU A 36 15.90 -22.36 21.00
N ALA A 37 16.76 -22.69 20.04
CA ALA A 37 16.92 -21.90 18.81
C ALA A 37 15.63 -21.92 17.98
N THR A 38 14.99 -23.07 17.83
CA THR A 38 13.72 -23.21 17.09
C THR A 38 12.55 -22.50 17.79
N TYR A 39 12.49 -22.55 19.13
CA TYR A 39 11.48 -21.83 19.88
C TYR A 39 11.66 -20.31 19.81
N ALA A 40 12.90 -19.82 19.95
CA ALA A 40 13.22 -18.40 19.79
C ALA A 40 12.87 -17.90 18.38
N LEU A 41 13.07 -18.74 17.36
CA LEU A 41 12.64 -18.52 15.97
C LEU A 41 11.13 -18.32 15.85
N PHE A 42 10.35 -19.19 16.48
CA PHE A 42 8.89 -19.14 16.45
C PHE A 42 8.34 -17.87 17.12
N VAL A 43 8.88 -17.52 18.29
CA VAL A 43 8.42 -16.34 19.05
C VAL A 43 8.86 -15.02 18.39
N ALA A 44 10.04 -14.98 17.76
CA ALA A 44 10.54 -13.77 17.09
C ALA A 44 9.84 -13.48 15.74
N GLY A 45 9.06 -14.43 15.21
CA GLY A 45 8.46 -14.38 13.88
C GLY A 45 7.00 -13.94 13.82
N ALA A 46 6.30 -13.81 14.94
CA ALA A 46 4.90 -13.42 14.92
C ALA A 46 4.77 -11.92 14.60
N PRO A 47 4.08 -11.51 13.52
CA PRO A 47 3.74 -10.11 13.31
C PRO A 47 2.90 -9.61 14.50
N PRO A 48 2.95 -8.31 14.84
CA PRO A 48 2.08 -7.76 15.88
C PRO A 48 0.63 -8.10 15.56
N GLU A 49 -0.05 -8.73 16.52
CA GLU A 49 -1.38 -9.30 16.35
C GLU A 49 -2.39 -8.21 15.99
N GLY A 50 -3.21 -8.47 14.97
CA GLY A 50 -4.48 -7.81 14.70
C GLY A 50 -4.45 -6.34 14.26
N VAL A 51 -3.32 -5.63 14.34
CA VAL A 51 -3.26 -4.16 14.16
C VAL A 51 -2.38 -3.75 12.97
N ASP A 52 -2.84 -2.81 12.15
CA ASP A 52 -2.03 -2.14 11.11
C ASP A 52 -2.19 -0.62 11.14
N LEU A 53 -1.08 0.09 11.06
CA LEU A 53 -1.03 1.52 10.77
C LEU A 53 -0.53 1.73 9.34
N LYS A 54 -1.37 2.31 8.49
CA LYS A 54 -1.01 2.78 7.15
C LYS A 54 -0.71 4.26 7.19
N LEU A 55 0.39 4.68 6.56
CA LEU A 55 0.72 6.10 6.35
C LEU A 55 0.75 6.39 4.86
N ARG A 56 0.15 7.51 4.49
CA ARG A 56 0.17 8.06 3.15
C ARG A 56 0.85 9.43 3.19
N ALA A 57 1.89 9.57 2.36
CA ALA A 57 2.74 10.73 2.28
C ALA A 57 3.32 10.85 0.86
N PRO A 58 3.76 12.04 0.41
CA PRO A 58 4.51 12.18 -0.83
C PRO A 58 5.87 11.46 -0.75
N SER A 59 6.40 11.02 -1.88
CA SER A 59 7.73 10.39 -1.98
C SER A 59 8.87 11.39 -2.12
N GLY A 60 8.60 12.58 -2.64
CA GLY A 60 9.58 13.64 -2.86
C GLY A 60 9.00 15.03 -2.60
N VAL A 61 9.72 15.86 -1.86
CA VAL A 61 9.25 17.19 -1.45
C VAL A 61 10.36 18.21 -1.47
N GLU A 62 9.95 19.47 -1.60
CA GLU A 62 10.87 20.58 -1.48
C GLU A 62 11.14 20.92 -0.01
N PRO A 63 12.31 21.46 0.29
CA PRO A 63 12.54 22.10 1.58
C PRO A 63 11.58 23.27 1.82
N MET A 64 11.23 23.54 3.08
CA MET A 64 10.17 24.49 3.47
C MET A 64 8.76 24.08 3.04
N ALA A 65 8.60 22.96 2.34
CA ALA A 65 7.27 22.52 1.93
C ALA A 65 6.43 22.16 3.16
N ARG A 66 5.19 22.61 3.14
CA ARG A 66 4.11 21.98 3.90
C ARG A 66 3.59 20.80 3.09
N ILE A 67 3.55 19.63 3.73
CA ILE A 67 3.20 18.37 3.07
C ILE A 67 1.95 17.78 3.71
N GLY A 68 0.96 17.41 2.90
CA GLY A 68 -0.25 16.73 3.35
C GLY A 68 0.05 15.30 3.79
N LEU A 69 -0.56 14.85 4.89
CA LEU A 69 -0.36 13.53 5.47
C LEU A 69 -1.69 12.91 5.89
N ARG A 70 -1.83 11.59 5.66
CA ARG A 70 -2.96 10.80 6.13
C ARG A 70 -2.50 9.49 6.72
N ALA A 71 -3.19 9.03 7.75
CA ALA A 71 -2.94 7.74 8.36
C ALA A 71 -4.25 6.99 8.60
N LEU A 72 -4.20 5.67 8.48
CA LEU A 72 -5.33 4.79 8.80
C LEU A 72 -4.86 3.74 9.78
N SER A 73 -5.59 3.62 10.87
CA SER A 73 -5.38 2.59 11.88
C SER A 73 -6.45 1.52 11.68
N LEU A 74 -6.02 0.27 11.54
CA LEU A 74 -6.85 -0.89 11.29
C LEU A 74 -6.69 -1.89 12.43
N THR A 75 -7.79 -2.52 12.83
CA THR A 75 -7.78 -3.67 13.75
C THR A 75 -8.55 -4.85 13.14
N GLY A 76 -8.52 -6.02 13.79
CA GLY A 76 -9.28 -7.20 13.37
C GLY A 76 -8.79 -7.86 12.07
N LEU A 77 -7.54 -7.62 11.68
CA LEU A 77 -6.95 -8.13 10.43
C LEU A 77 -6.81 -9.66 10.38
N ASP A 78 -6.84 -10.29 11.56
CA ASP A 78 -6.78 -11.72 11.78
C ASP A 78 -8.14 -12.42 11.55
N THR A 79 -9.25 -11.67 11.55
CA THR A 79 -10.59 -12.23 11.32
C THR A 79 -11.20 -11.65 10.03
N PRO A 80 -11.37 -12.46 8.97
CA PRO A 80 -11.99 -12.00 7.73
C PRO A 80 -13.37 -11.39 7.97
N GLY A 81 -13.58 -10.16 7.48
CA GLY A 81 -14.84 -9.43 7.59
C GLY A 81 -15.00 -8.55 8.85
N ASN A 82 -14.05 -8.58 9.78
CA ASN A 82 -14.08 -7.76 11.01
C ASN A 82 -12.99 -6.68 11.03
N VAL A 83 -12.58 -6.18 9.85
CA VAL A 83 -11.59 -5.10 9.79
C VAL A 83 -12.25 -3.79 10.19
N GLU A 84 -11.81 -3.21 11.30
CA GLU A 84 -12.34 -1.95 11.82
C GLU A 84 -11.34 -0.80 11.66
N THR A 85 -11.85 0.39 11.35
CA THR A 85 -11.07 1.62 11.27
C THR A 85 -11.08 2.35 12.60
N HIS A 86 -9.90 2.77 13.06
CA HIS A 86 -9.75 3.54 14.30
C HIS A 86 -9.29 4.96 14.00
N ARG A 87 -9.88 5.92 14.72
CA ARG A 87 -9.49 7.33 14.69
C ARG A 87 -8.43 7.63 15.75
N ALA A 88 -7.34 6.85 15.73
CA ALA A 88 -6.24 7.01 16.67
C ALA A 88 -5.44 8.29 16.37
N ARG A 89 -4.91 8.94 17.42
CA ARG A 89 -3.94 10.02 17.27
C ARG A 89 -2.64 9.43 16.71
N VAL A 90 -2.11 10.02 15.64
CA VAL A 90 -0.89 9.54 14.99
C VAL A 90 0.20 10.61 15.09
N GLU A 91 1.32 10.26 15.71
CA GLU A 91 2.51 11.11 15.73
C GLU A 91 3.37 10.79 14.51
N VAL A 92 3.80 11.81 13.77
CA VAL A 92 4.66 11.65 12.58
C VAL A 92 5.92 12.46 12.76
N GLU A 93 7.06 11.82 12.51
CA GLU A 93 8.38 12.42 12.60
C GLU A 93 9.15 12.28 11.29
N LEU A 94 9.77 13.36 10.84
CA LEU A 94 10.78 13.32 9.79
C LEU A 94 12.14 13.06 10.42
N ARG A 95 12.78 11.96 10.03
CA ARG A 95 14.06 11.50 10.57
C ARG A 95 15.14 11.45 9.51
N ASP A 96 16.32 11.89 9.89
CA ASP A 96 17.52 11.74 9.06
C ASP A 96 18.03 10.28 9.06
N PRO A 97 19.03 9.92 8.22
CA PRO A 97 19.60 8.56 8.20
C PRO A 97 20.22 8.12 9.54
N GLY A 98 20.60 9.07 10.40
CA GLY A 98 21.07 8.78 11.77
C GLY A 98 19.94 8.49 12.75
N GLY A 99 18.68 8.60 12.32
CA GLY A 99 17.49 8.39 13.15
C GLY A 99 17.10 9.62 13.98
N THR A 100 17.76 10.76 13.81
CA THR A 100 17.47 12.00 14.54
C THR A 100 16.23 12.66 13.97
N SER A 101 15.30 13.05 14.84
CA SER A 101 14.10 13.79 14.45
C SER A 101 14.47 15.21 14.02
N ARG A 102 14.12 15.57 12.79
CA ARG A 102 14.30 16.90 12.19
C ARG A 102 13.02 17.74 12.24
N ALA A 103 11.87 17.09 12.17
CA ALA A 103 10.55 17.72 12.32
C ALA A 103 9.54 16.71 12.88
N ARG A 104 8.49 17.21 13.53
CA ARG A 104 7.41 16.39 14.09
C ARG A 104 6.07 17.09 13.91
N THR A 105 5.03 16.30 13.66
CA THR A 105 3.64 16.74 13.72
C THR A 105 2.76 15.70 14.42
N THR A 106 1.55 16.08 14.77
CA THR A 106 0.50 15.17 15.22
C THR A 106 -0.65 15.26 14.22
N LEU A 107 -1.02 14.12 13.65
CA LEU A 107 -2.24 14.01 12.84
C LEU A 107 -3.45 13.92 13.76
N THR A 108 -4.47 14.70 13.43
CA THR A 108 -5.74 14.75 14.15
C THR A 108 -6.73 13.75 13.57
N ALA A 109 -7.68 13.29 14.38
CA ALA A 109 -8.75 12.41 13.92
C ALA A 109 -9.52 13.04 12.73
N SER A 110 -9.61 12.31 11.63
CA SER A 110 -10.40 12.73 10.47
C SER A 110 -11.89 12.67 10.80
N ARG A 111 -12.69 13.49 10.11
CA ARG A 111 -14.15 13.45 10.16
C ARG A 111 -14.71 12.20 9.49
N VAL A 112 -13.95 11.60 8.57
CA VAL A 112 -14.27 10.37 7.84
C VAL A 112 -13.71 9.16 8.58
N ASP A 113 -12.42 8.86 8.43
CA ASP A 113 -11.75 7.72 9.08
C ASP A 113 -10.27 7.99 9.30
N GLY A 114 -9.64 7.31 10.26
CA GLY A 114 -8.21 7.47 10.53
C GLY A 114 -7.83 8.88 11.02
N ALA A 115 -6.68 9.37 10.57
CA ALA A 115 -6.09 10.64 10.97
C ALA A 115 -5.48 11.41 9.79
N GLU A 116 -5.43 12.73 9.92
CA GLU A 116 -4.99 13.65 8.86
C GLU A 116 -4.27 14.87 9.42
N GLY A 117 -3.53 15.56 8.56
CA GLY A 117 -2.85 16.80 8.91
C GLY A 117 -1.72 17.11 7.94
N HIS A 118 -0.74 17.85 8.41
CA HIS A 118 0.41 18.25 7.62
C HIS A 118 1.69 18.27 8.46
N LEU A 119 2.82 18.21 7.76
CA LEU A 119 4.15 18.40 8.33
C LEU A 119 4.87 19.52 7.56
N GLU A 120 5.56 20.40 8.27
CA GLU A 120 6.44 21.40 7.67
C GLU A 120 7.87 20.86 7.61
N VAL A 121 8.47 20.89 6.41
CA VAL A 121 9.83 20.43 6.17
C VAL A 121 10.82 21.57 6.47
N PRO A 122 11.78 21.41 7.38
CA PRO A 122 12.73 22.48 7.71
C PRO A 122 13.59 22.94 6.51
N THR A 123 14.04 24.18 6.57
CA THR A 123 14.82 24.85 5.50
C THR A 123 16.17 24.18 5.24
N ASP A 124 16.79 23.60 6.27
CA ASP A 124 18.14 23.04 6.30
C ASP A 124 18.19 21.55 5.91
N VAL A 125 17.04 20.89 5.79
CA VAL A 125 16.95 19.45 5.57
C VAL A 125 17.01 19.12 4.07
N ARG A 126 17.89 18.19 3.68
CA ARG A 126 18.03 17.68 2.30
C ARG A 126 18.43 16.21 2.30
N GLY A 127 18.21 15.54 1.17
CA GLY A 127 18.66 14.17 0.90
C GLY A 127 17.58 13.12 1.14
N ALA A 128 18.00 11.88 1.38
CA ALA A 128 17.12 10.77 1.71
C ALA A 128 16.79 10.77 3.21
N LEU A 129 15.52 10.96 3.55
CA LEU A 129 14.98 10.94 4.90
C LEU A 129 13.88 9.89 5.03
N THR A 130 13.33 9.75 6.23
CA THR A 130 12.20 8.87 6.51
C THR A 130 11.13 9.57 7.33
N LEU A 131 9.87 9.33 6.99
CA LEU A 131 8.70 9.68 7.80
C LEU A 131 8.33 8.48 8.67
N ALA A 132 8.52 8.58 9.97
CA ALA A 132 8.11 7.57 10.93
C ALA A 132 6.78 7.99 11.56
N ALA A 133 5.72 7.24 11.32
CA ALA A 133 4.44 7.42 11.98
C ALA A 133 4.24 6.37 13.09
N THR A 134 3.73 6.81 14.23
CA THR A 134 3.41 5.94 15.37
C THR A 134 2.03 6.25 15.92
N ALA A 135 1.29 5.20 16.25
CA ALA A 135 -0.03 5.29 16.87
C ALA A 135 -0.16 4.23 17.97
N GLU A 136 -0.98 4.52 18.98
CA GLU A 136 -1.43 3.52 19.95
C GLU A 136 -2.85 3.09 19.57
N ILE A 137 -3.01 1.82 19.24
CA ILE A 137 -4.26 1.23 18.75
C ILE A 137 -4.55 0.02 19.65
N GLU A 138 -5.64 0.07 20.41
CA GLU A 138 -6.00 -1.00 21.37
C GLU A 138 -4.86 -1.39 22.33
N ARG A 139 -4.08 -0.41 22.80
CA ARG A 139 -2.88 -0.57 23.66
C ARG A 139 -1.67 -1.20 22.96
N THR A 140 -1.78 -1.49 21.67
CA THR A 140 -0.66 -1.92 20.82
C THR A 140 -0.07 -0.73 20.09
N ARG A 141 1.25 -0.55 20.21
CA ARG A 141 1.96 0.52 19.51
C ARG A 141 2.28 0.09 18.08
N ALA A 142 1.56 0.61 17.11
CA ALA A 142 1.85 0.41 15.69
C ALA A 142 2.83 1.47 15.19
N ARG A 143 3.72 1.07 14.27
CA ARG A 143 4.72 1.96 13.66
C ARG A 143 4.94 1.64 12.20
N VAL A 144 4.90 2.67 11.36
CA VAL A 144 5.22 2.60 9.94
C VAL A 144 6.28 3.63 9.57
N VAL A 145 7.16 3.30 8.61
CA VAL A 145 8.26 4.17 8.18
C VAL A 145 8.26 4.31 6.67
N VAL A 146 8.07 5.52 6.13
CA VAL A 146 8.00 5.78 4.69
C VAL A 146 9.23 6.58 4.24
N PRO A 147 9.92 6.22 3.14
CA PRO A 147 11.02 7.02 2.62
C PRO A 147 10.51 8.37 2.08
N LEU A 148 11.30 9.42 2.27
CA LEU A 148 11.03 10.77 1.75
C LEU A 148 12.31 11.39 1.20
N GLU A 149 12.31 11.76 -0.08
CA GLU A 149 13.40 12.52 -0.68
C GLU A 149 13.15 14.03 -0.55
N VAL A 150 14.08 14.76 0.08
CA VAL A 150 14.00 16.22 0.19
C VAL A 150 15.05 16.87 -0.70
N ARG A 151 14.63 17.52 -1.79
CA ARG A 151 15.54 18.17 -2.75
C ARG A 151 14.95 19.42 -3.35
N ALA A 152 15.81 20.31 -3.84
CA ALA A 152 15.38 21.45 -4.63
C ALA A 152 14.74 20.94 -5.93
N ASN A 153 13.62 21.54 -6.35
CA ASN A 153 12.86 21.13 -7.53
C ASN A 153 12.48 19.64 -7.46
N ALA A 154 11.99 19.19 -6.30
CA ALA A 154 11.39 17.88 -6.21
C ALA A 154 10.28 17.78 -7.28
N PRO A 155 10.14 16.65 -7.99
CA PRO A 155 9.15 16.55 -9.04
C PRO A 155 7.75 16.69 -8.44
N ALA A 156 6.89 17.43 -9.12
CA ALA A 156 5.46 17.42 -8.86
C ALA A 156 4.92 16.02 -9.14
N VAL A 157 4.63 15.27 -8.08
CA VAL A 157 4.01 13.94 -8.19
C VAL A 157 2.56 14.11 -7.81
N LEU A 158 1.75 14.45 -8.82
CA LEU A 158 0.32 14.19 -8.71
C LEU A 158 0.12 12.67 -8.58
N PRO A 159 -0.87 12.22 -7.80
CA PRO A 159 -1.27 10.82 -7.83
C PRO A 159 -1.50 10.42 -9.30
N VAL A 160 -0.92 9.31 -9.75
CA VAL A 160 -1.04 8.93 -11.18
C VAL A 160 -2.42 8.35 -11.39
N PRO A 161 -3.29 8.92 -12.24
CA PRO A 161 -4.63 8.39 -12.46
C PRO A 161 -4.59 6.93 -12.90
N ARG A 162 -5.51 6.14 -12.34
CA ARG A 162 -5.79 4.83 -12.90
C ARG A 162 -6.29 5.12 -14.30
N LYS A 163 -5.86 4.30 -15.27
CA LYS A 163 -6.47 4.34 -16.60
C LYS A 163 -7.98 4.20 -16.43
N SER A 164 -8.69 5.26 -16.77
CA SER A 164 -10.15 5.27 -16.80
C SER A 164 -10.65 4.04 -17.54
N LEU A 165 -11.62 3.34 -16.95
CA LEU A 165 -12.35 2.26 -17.60
C LEU A 165 -13.05 2.83 -18.84
N ALA A 166 -13.41 1.97 -19.80
CA ALA A 166 -14.00 2.41 -21.08
C ALA A 166 -15.23 3.35 -20.87
N LEU A 167 -16.03 3.10 -19.83
CA LEU A 167 -17.23 3.86 -19.46
C LEU A 167 -16.94 5.16 -18.68
N GLN A 168 -15.72 5.32 -18.16
CA GLN A 168 -15.26 6.53 -17.48
C GLN A 168 -14.53 7.49 -18.43
N ARG A 169 -14.41 7.12 -19.71
CA ARG A 169 -13.82 7.96 -20.76
C ARG A 169 -14.89 8.71 -21.49
N VAL A 170 -14.61 9.99 -21.73
CA VAL A 170 -15.33 10.74 -22.75
C VAL A 170 -15.06 10.09 -24.10
N GLU A 171 -16.06 9.41 -24.66
CA GLU A 171 -15.96 8.88 -26.01
C GLU A 171 -16.51 9.92 -26.98
N ARG A 172 -15.59 10.43 -27.80
CA ARG A 172 -15.84 11.45 -28.79
C ARG A 172 -16.00 10.79 -30.13
N PHE A 173 -17.24 10.60 -30.56
CA PHE A 173 -17.49 10.14 -31.91
C PHE A 173 -17.01 11.20 -32.93
N PRO A 174 -16.62 10.78 -34.15
CA PRO A 174 -16.29 11.69 -35.23
C PRO A 174 -17.42 12.69 -35.43
N MET A 175 -17.05 13.92 -35.73
CA MET A 175 -18.04 14.95 -36.08
C MET A 175 -18.64 14.63 -37.44
N GLU A 176 -19.96 14.51 -37.49
CA GLU A 176 -20.68 14.32 -38.73
C GLU A 176 -20.99 15.69 -39.33
N ARG A 177 -20.34 16.01 -40.45
CA ARG A 177 -20.59 17.26 -41.16
C ARG A 177 -21.78 17.08 -42.08
N VAL A 178 -22.80 17.92 -41.88
CA VAL A 178 -23.98 17.99 -42.74
C VAL A 178 -23.72 18.97 -43.89
N SER A 179 -22.96 20.04 -43.65
CA SER A 179 -22.54 20.99 -44.67
C SER A 179 -21.03 20.91 -44.96
N PRO A 180 -20.62 20.85 -46.24
CA PRO A 180 -19.21 20.85 -46.63
C PRO A 180 -18.53 22.22 -46.43
N THR A 181 -19.32 23.30 -46.30
CA THR A 181 -18.80 24.68 -46.17
C THR A 181 -18.43 25.06 -44.75
N TRP A 182 -18.81 24.23 -43.76
CA TRP A 182 -18.49 24.48 -42.37
C TRP A 182 -17.24 23.69 -41.97
N HIS A 183 -16.28 24.39 -41.40
CA HIS A 183 -14.96 23.84 -41.03
C HIS A 183 -14.64 23.99 -39.54
N GLY A 184 -15.62 24.43 -38.73
CA GLY A 184 -15.46 24.56 -37.29
C GLY A 184 -15.36 23.21 -36.58
N GLY A 185 -15.19 23.28 -35.26
CA GLY A 185 -15.25 22.16 -34.34
C GLY A 185 -16.17 22.47 -33.16
N VAL A 186 -16.59 21.44 -32.43
CA VAL A 186 -17.36 21.54 -31.20
C VAL A 186 -16.62 20.82 -30.11
N ARG A 187 -16.44 21.51 -29.00
CA ARG A 187 -15.90 20.99 -27.75
C ARG A 187 -17.06 20.76 -26.81
N ILE A 188 -17.11 19.60 -26.17
CA ILE A 188 -18.12 19.30 -25.16
C ILE A 188 -17.38 18.93 -23.88
N ALA A 189 -17.83 19.48 -22.76
CA ALA A 189 -17.23 19.29 -21.44
C ALA A 189 -18.36 19.12 -20.40
N MET A 190 -18.04 18.49 -19.27
CA MET A 190 -18.95 18.42 -18.12
C MET A 190 -18.38 19.27 -16.99
N LEU A 191 -19.27 19.88 -16.22
CA LEU A 191 -18.87 20.51 -14.96
C LEU A 191 -18.26 19.44 -14.05
N HIS A 192 -17.10 19.74 -13.47
CA HIS A 192 -16.30 18.79 -12.64
C HIS A 192 -15.67 17.64 -13.44
N GLY A 193 -15.60 17.76 -14.76
CA GLY A 193 -15.03 16.75 -15.66
C GLY A 193 -16.01 15.64 -16.01
N GLY A 194 -16.82 15.13 -15.07
CA GLY A 194 -17.69 13.98 -15.30
C GLY A 194 -19.02 14.08 -14.57
N CYS A 195 -19.96 13.25 -15.00
CA CYS A 195 -21.27 13.15 -14.38
C CYS A 195 -21.31 11.98 -13.38
N ILE A 196 -22.04 12.15 -12.28
CA ILE A 196 -22.25 11.10 -11.28
C ILE A 196 -23.66 10.53 -11.47
N PRO A 197 -23.84 9.20 -11.51
CA PRO A 197 -25.16 8.59 -11.64
C PRO A 197 -26.15 9.09 -10.59
N ASP A 198 -27.39 9.29 -11.02
CA ASP A 198 -28.53 9.74 -10.22
C ASP A 198 -28.39 11.15 -9.63
N LEU A 199 -27.31 11.86 -9.94
CA LEU A 199 -27.08 13.25 -9.56
C LEU A 199 -27.25 14.20 -10.75
N GLU A 200 -27.49 15.47 -10.44
CA GLU A 200 -27.57 16.54 -11.42
C GLU A 200 -26.18 16.78 -12.02
N CYS A 201 -26.13 16.97 -13.34
CA CYS A 201 -24.92 17.20 -14.11
C CYS A 201 -25.15 18.34 -15.10
N ASP A 202 -24.12 19.17 -15.28
CA ASP A 202 -24.11 20.27 -16.22
C ASP A 202 -23.15 19.94 -17.37
N VAL A 203 -23.67 19.92 -18.60
CA VAL A 203 -22.91 19.65 -19.82
C VAL A 203 -22.83 20.92 -20.65
N PHE A 204 -21.62 21.29 -21.06
CA PHE A 204 -21.35 22.45 -21.90
C PHE A 204 -20.90 22.03 -23.27
N ALA A 205 -21.36 22.74 -24.30
CA ALA A 205 -20.77 22.64 -25.63
C ALA A 205 -20.40 24.01 -26.18
N LEU A 206 -19.22 24.09 -26.78
CA LEU A 206 -18.70 25.29 -27.41
C LEU A 206 -18.31 25.00 -28.86
N SER A 207 -18.84 25.80 -29.78
CA SER A 207 -18.33 25.85 -31.15
C SER A 207 -17.09 26.74 -31.24
N SER A 208 -16.09 26.28 -32.00
CA SER A 208 -14.93 27.09 -32.36
C SER A 208 -15.25 28.19 -33.39
N ASP A 209 -16.42 28.13 -34.03
CA ASP A 209 -16.89 29.16 -34.95
C ASP A 209 -17.86 30.11 -34.22
N PRO A 210 -17.47 31.37 -33.96
CA PRO A 210 -18.29 32.31 -33.21
C PRO A 210 -19.58 32.71 -33.93
N LYS A 211 -19.72 32.43 -35.23
CA LYS A 211 -20.95 32.69 -36.00
C LYS A 211 -21.96 31.56 -35.93
N SER A 212 -21.58 30.44 -35.33
CA SER A 212 -22.44 29.26 -35.23
C SER A 212 -23.08 29.17 -33.85
N ARG A 213 -24.30 28.65 -33.80
CA ARG A 213 -25.03 28.31 -32.59
C ARG A 213 -24.86 26.82 -32.30
N VAL A 214 -24.73 26.45 -31.03
CA VAL A 214 -24.77 25.04 -30.62
C VAL A 214 -26.04 24.77 -29.84
N GLU A 215 -26.59 23.57 -29.99
CA GLU A 215 -27.68 23.03 -29.19
C GLU A 215 -27.26 21.66 -28.64
N LEU A 216 -27.58 21.39 -27.37
CA LEU A 216 -27.33 20.10 -26.74
C LEU A 216 -28.64 19.33 -26.63
N VAL A 217 -28.68 18.15 -27.23
CA VAL A 217 -29.86 17.28 -27.26
C VAL A 217 -29.57 16.02 -26.44
N PRO A 218 -30.30 15.76 -25.34
CA PRO A 218 -30.13 14.54 -24.58
C PRO A 218 -30.54 13.33 -25.43
N ARG A 219 -29.74 12.25 -25.36
CA ARG A 219 -29.99 10.98 -26.05
C ARG A 219 -30.33 9.90 -25.02
N MET A 220 -29.43 8.94 -24.82
CA MET A 220 -29.61 7.84 -23.88
C MET A 220 -29.17 8.27 -22.48
N GLY A 221 -29.82 7.75 -21.44
CA GLY A 221 -29.35 7.88 -20.05
C GLY A 221 -29.30 9.31 -19.50
N LEU A 222 -30.01 10.27 -20.10
CA LEU A 222 -30.09 11.66 -19.66
C LEU A 222 -31.54 12.12 -19.53
N ASP A 223 -31.87 12.71 -18.39
CA ASP A 223 -33.16 13.34 -18.11
C ASP A 223 -32.97 14.86 -17.93
N PRO A 224 -33.43 15.71 -18.86
CA PRO A 224 -33.24 17.14 -18.77
C PRO A 224 -34.07 17.74 -17.64
N LEU A 225 -33.44 18.52 -16.75
CA LEU A 225 -34.06 19.05 -15.54
C LEU A 225 -34.58 20.49 -15.68
N GLY A 226 -34.53 21.06 -16.88
CA GLY A 226 -34.91 22.46 -17.15
C GLY A 226 -33.75 23.44 -16.93
N ALA A 227 -34.06 24.71 -16.66
CA ALA A 227 -33.03 25.72 -16.40
C ALA A 227 -32.33 25.42 -15.05
N PRO A 228 -31.00 25.58 -14.96
CA PRO A 228 -30.30 25.40 -13.69
C PRO A 228 -30.84 26.40 -12.65
N PRO A 229 -30.96 26.00 -11.37
CA PRO A 229 -31.46 26.90 -10.32
C PRO A 229 -30.63 28.19 -10.27
N GLU A 230 -31.26 29.31 -9.91
CA GLU A 230 -30.62 30.65 -9.92
C GLU A 230 -29.36 30.72 -9.03
N ALA A 231 -29.27 29.84 -8.03
CA ALA A 231 -28.13 29.65 -7.13
C ALA A 231 -27.08 28.61 -7.62
N ALA A 232 -27.23 28.08 -8.84
CA ALA A 232 -26.32 27.08 -9.37
C ALA A 232 -24.90 27.66 -9.48
N PRO A 233 -23.87 26.93 -9.00
CA PRO A 233 -22.47 27.35 -9.05
C PRO A 233 -22.02 27.78 -10.47
N VAL A 234 -22.67 27.21 -11.48
CA VAL A 234 -22.48 27.49 -12.90
C VAL A 234 -22.65 28.96 -13.26
N ARG A 235 -23.69 29.67 -12.80
CA ARG A 235 -23.87 31.10 -13.14
C ARG A 235 -22.78 32.00 -12.58
N HIS A 236 -22.24 31.65 -11.41
CA HIS A 236 -21.15 32.40 -10.79
C HIS A 236 -19.77 32.09 -11.41
N MET A 237 -19.53 30.84 -11.83
CA MET A 237 -18.30 30.48 -12.57
C MET A 237 -18.31 30.99 -14.01
N LEU A 238 -19.48 31.03 -14.64
CA LEU A 238 -19.69 31.52 -16.00
C LEU A 238 -19.87 33.04 -16.08
N GLY A 239 -19.39 33.84 -15.12
CA GLY A 239 -19.68 35.29 -15.03
C GLY A 239 -19.76 36.05 -16.38
N PRO A 240 -18.76 35.91 -17.29
CA PRO A 240 -18.81 36.47 -18.65
C PRO A 240 -19.62 35.64 -19.67
N LEU A 241 -19.73 34.33 -19.48
CA LEU A 241 -20.36 33.35 -20.39
C LEU A 241 -21.88 33.32 -20.30
N ALA A 242 -22.45 33.50 -19.10
CA ALA A 242 -23.90 33.65 -18.90
C ALA A 242 -24.46 34.93 -19.55
N ARG A 243 -23.60 35.93 -19.83
CA ARG A 243 -24.00 37.15 -20.55
C ARG A 243 -24.12 36.94 -22.06
N ALA A 244 -23.42 35.95 -22.63
CA ALA A 244 -23.50 35.64 -24.06
C ALA A 244 -24.79 34.88 -24.43
N GLU A 245 -25.48 34.29 -23.45
CA GLU A 245 -26.71 33.51 -23.62
C GLU A 245 -27.95 34.36 -23.96
N VAL A 246 -27.87 35.69 -23.79
CA VAL A 246 -29.03 36.59 -23.78
C VAL A 246 -29.75 36.72 -25.15
N ASP A 247 -29.09 36.39 -26.27
CA ASP A 247 -29.66 36.58 -27.63
C ASP A 247 -29.81 35.27 -28.46
N GLY A 248 -29.68 34.09 -27.86
CA GLY A 248 -29.94 32.80 -28.54
C GLY A 248 -29.05 32.50 -29.76
N SER A 249 -27.96 33.25 -29.91
CA SER A 249 -26.99 33.19 -31.03
C SER A 249 -25.59 32.78 -30.56
N ALA A 250 -25.48 32.26 -29.34
CA ALA A 250 -24.20 32.00 -28.70
C ALA A 250 -23.53 30.74 -29.27
N PRO A 251 -22.20 30.73 -29.43
CA PRO A 251 -21.45 29.51 -29.72
C PRO A 251 -21.40 28.54 -28.53
N LEU A 252 -22.03 28.89 -27.39
CA LEU A 252 -22.08 28.12 -26.15
C LEU A 252 -23.50 27.59 -25.88
N ALA A 253 -23.60 26.32 -25.52
CA ALA A 253 -24.82 25.67 -25.04
C ALA A 253 -24.59 25.05 -23.66
N LEU A 254 -25.61 25.07 -22.82
CA LEU A 254 -25.66 24.40 -21.52
C LEU A 254 -26.86 23.44 -21.47
N LEU A 255 -26.62 22.21 -21.03
CA LEU A 255 -27.63 21.22 -20.68
C LEU A 255 -27.49 20.85 -19.21
N HIS A 256 -28.52 21.17 -18.42
CA HIS A 256 -28.68 20.70 -17.05
C HIS A 256 -29.55 19.44 -17.05
N ALA A 257 -28.98 18.30 -16.66
CA ALA A 257 -29.65 17.01 -16.74
C ALA A 257 -29.25 16.09 -15.58
N ARG A 258 -30.11 15.11 -15.28
CA ARG A 258 -29.75 13.97 -14.43
C ARG A 258 -29.28 12.82 -15.31
N LEU A 259 -28.21 12.16 -14.89
CA LEU A 259 -27.66 11.02 -15.59
C LEU A 259 -28.15 9.69 -14.97
N TYR A 260 -28.60 8.78 -15.82
CA TYR A 260 -29.04 7.43 -15.46
C TYR A 260 -28.19 6.39 -16.18
N GLY A 261 -27.21 5.83 -15.46
CA GLY A 261 -26.36 4.74 -15.94
C GLY A 261 -25.16 5.17 -16.80
N PRO A 262 -24.23 4.23 -17.08
CA PRO A 262 -22.92 4.52 -17.67
C PRO A 262 -22.94 4.84 -19.18
N GLU A 263 -24.06 4.62 -19.87
CA GLU A 263 -24.20 4.80 -21.33
C GLU A 263 -24.85 6.15 -21.69
N ALA A 264 -24.69 7.15 -20.83
CA ALA A 264 -25.32 8.44 -21.05
C ALA A 264 -24.70 9.17 -22.24
N GLU A 265 -25.54 9.65 -23.15
CA GLU A 265 -25.11 10.28 -24.39
C GLU A 265 -25.77 11.63 -24.59
N VAL A 266 -25.00 12.56 -25.14
CA VAL A 266 -25.49 13.85 -25.59
C VAL A 266 -25.10 14.07 -27.05
N GLU A 267 -26.00 14.68 -27.81
CA GLU A 267 -25.73 15.12 -29.18
C GLU A 267 -25.58 16.65 -29.20
N ALA A 268 -24.42 17.15 -29.63
CA ALA A 268 -24.26 18.55 -29.97
C ALA A 268 -24.64 18.78 -31.43
N ARG A 269 -25.58 19.69 -31.67
CA ARG A 269 -26.02 20.13 -33.01
C ARG A 269 -25.52 21.54 -33.27
N VAL A 270 -24.84 21.74 -34.38
CA VAL A 270 -24.27 23.03 -34.77
C VAL A 270 -25.08 23.64 -35.88
N PHE A 271 -25.51 24.87 -35.70
CA PHE A 271 -26.28 25.63 -36.65
C PHE A 271 -25.51 26.86 -37.13
N LEU A 272 -25.61 27.16 -38.41
CA LEU A 272 -25.22 28.46 -38.98
C LEU A 272 -26.49 29.17 -39.44
N GLY A 273 -26.90 30.20 -38.69
CA GLY A 273 -28.29 30.66 -38.74
C GLY A 273 -29.23 29.54 -38.29
N ASP A 274 -30.24 29.22 -39.10
CA ASP A 274 -31.19 28.12 -38.85
C ASP A 274 -30.79 26.80 -39.54
N THR A 275 -29.67 26.76 -40.24
CA THR A 275 -29.23 25.56 -40.98
C THR A 275 -28.32 24.70 -40.12
N LEU A 276 -28.69 23.44 -39.90
CA LEU A 276 -27.83 22.45 -39.26
C LEU A 276 -26.62 22.17 -40.17
N VAL A 277 -25.41 22.43 -39.68
CA VAL A 277 -24.16 22.29 -40.44
C VAL A 277 -23.30 21.12 -39.96
N ALA A 278 -23.43 20.71 -38.70
CA ALA A 278 -22.73 19.56 -38.14
C ALA A 278 -23.41 19.01 -36.90
N THR A 279 -23.14 17.74 -36.60
CA THR A 279 -23.53 17.09 -35.36
C THR A 279 -22.34 16.35 -34.76
N ARG A 280 -22.36 16.15 -33.45
CA ARG A 280 -21.41 15.32 -32.74
C ARG A 280 -22.09 14.63 -31.58
N VAL A 281 -22.07 13.30 -31.56
CA VAL A 281 -22.47 12.53 -30.39
C VAL A 281 -21.28 12.40 -29.45
N MET A 282 -21.55 12.48 -28.15
CA MET A 282 -20.56 12.24 -27.11
C MET A 282 -21.18 11.34 -26.04
N ARG A 283 -20.48 10.25 -25.71
CA ARG A 283 -20.75 9.52 -24.47
C ARG A 283 -20.11 10.26 -23.32
N LEU A 284 -20.92 10.58 -22.31
CA LEU A 284 -20.49 11.31 -21.12
C LEU A 284 -19.59 10.43 -20.26
N ALA A 285 -18.58 11.05 -19.63
CA ALA A 285 -17.78 10.32 -18.64
C ALA A 285 -18.60 10.17 -17.36
N VAL A 286 -18.75 8.93 -16.91
CA VAL A 286 -19.46 8.62 -15.68
C VAL A 286 -18.46 8.30 -14.58
N VAL A 287 -18.58 9.01 -13.45
CA VAL A 287 -17.77 8.81 -12.25
C VAL A 287 -18.65 8.17 -11.18
N PRO A 288 -18.77 6.82 -11.16
CA PRO A 288 -19.54 6.15 -10.13
C PRO A 288 -18.96 6.50 -8.75
N GLY A 289 -19.85 6.81 -7.79
CA GLY A 289 -19.54 7.18 -6.41
C GLY A 289 -18.68 8.43 -6.18
N GLY A 290 -18.47 9.24 -7.23
CA GLY A 290 -17.84 10.55 -7.08
C GLY A 290 -18.63 11.45 -6.12
N ILE A 291 -17.93 12.37 -5.45
CA ILE A 291 -18.57 13.39 -4.62
C ILE A 291 -18.63 14.69 -5.41
N PRO A 292 -19.81 15.17 -5.83
CA PRO A 292 -19.91 16.43 -6.56
C PRO A 292 -19.50 17.60 -5.68
N PHE A 293 -18.61 18.46 -6.19
CA PHE A 293 -18.21 19.70 -5.52
C PHE A 293 -17.73 20.74 -6.52
N VAL A 294 -17.84 22.01 -6.15
CA VAL A 294 -17.38 23.14 -6.96
C VAL A 294 -16.34 23.92 -6.17
N VAL A 295 -15.29 24.38 -6.85
CA VAL A 295 -14.41 25.41 -6.28
C VAL A 295 -14.94 26.79 -6.66
N ALA A 296 -15.30 27.58 -5.67
CA ALA A 296 -15.81 28.94 -5.82
C ALA A 296 -14.85 29.95 -5.18
N ALA A 297 -14.99 31.23 -5.53
CA ALA A 297 -14.37 32.32 -4.78
C ALA A 297 -15.13 32.55 -3.46
N GLY A 298 -14.40 32.54 -2.35
CA GLY A 298 -14.90 32.86 -1.01
C GLY A 298 -14.99 34.36 -0.76
N ALA A 299 -15.38 34.72 0.48
CA ALA A 299 -15.59 36.12 0.89
C ALA A 299 -14.35 37.01 0.70
N ASP A 300 -13.14 36.44 0.88
CA ASP A 300 -11.85 37.15 0.76
C ASP A 300 -11.13 36.82 -0.57
N ALA A 301 -11.87 36.43 -1.61
CA ALA A 301 -11.36 35.86 -2.86
C ALA A 301 -10.53 34.56 -2.71
N ALA A 302 -10.34 34.06 -1.49
CA ALA A 302 -9.74 32.75 -1.24
C ALA A 302 -10.64 31.64 -1.80
N PRO A 303 -10.09 30.60 -2.45
CA PRO A 303 -10.88 29.53 -3.03
C PRO A 303 -11.54 28.70 -1.92
N CYS A 304 -12.76 28.24 -2.18
CA CYS A 304 -13.56 27.49 -1.22
C CYS A 304 -14.43 26.44 -1.93
N LEU A 305 -14.83 25.39 -1.20
CA LEU A 305 -15.63 24.30 -1.73
C LEU A 305 -17.12 24.51 -1.46
N ARG A 306 -17.94 24.29 -2.48
CA ARG A 306 -19.39 24.19 -2.36
C ARG A 306 -19.85 22.79 -2.77
N PHE A 307 -20.86 22.30 -2.07
CA PHE A 307 -21.42 20.98 -2.28
C PHE A 307 -22.93 21.08 -2.49
N PRO A 308 -23.53 20.16 -3.26
CA PRO A 308 -24.98 20.10 -3.41
C PRO A 308 -25.68 19.74 -2.10
N ALA A 309 -26.97 20.13 -2.02
CA ALA A 309 -27.81 19.92 -0.85
C ALA A 309 -27.89 18.45 -0.40
N ALA A 310 -27.83 17.52 -1.35
CA ALA A 310 -27.89 16.08 -1.12
C ALA A 310 -26.77 15.53 -0.21
N LEU A 311 -25.64 16.24 -0.11
CA LEU A 311 -24.49 15.84 0.70
C LEU A 311 -24.50 16.44 2.11
N ARG A 312 -25.54 17.18 2.52
CA ARG A 312 -25.59 17.84 3.83
C ARG A 312 -25.28 16.87 4.97
N GLY A 313 -24.34 17.27 5.84
CA GLY A 313 -23.94 16.53 7.03
C GLY A 313 -23.02 15.33 6.75
N LYS A 314 -22.71 15.03 5.48
CA LYS A 314 -21.75 13.98 5.13
C LYS A 314 -20.32 14.49 5.39
N ALA A 315 -19.47 13.64 5.94
CA ALA A 315 -18.05 13.93 6.05
C ALA A 315 -17.37 13.55 4.73
N VAL A 316 -16.46 14.39 4.25
CA VAL A 316 -15.68 14.16 3.03
C VAL A 316 -14.23 14.49 3.27
N VAL A 317 -13.37 13.82 2.51
CA VAL A 317 -11.93 14.00 2.50
C VAL A 317 -11.57 15.03 1.43
N VAL A 318 -10.65 15.95 1.74
CA VAL A 318 -10.15 16.98 0.84
C VAL A 318 -8.63 16.95 0.82
N ASP A 319 -8.07 16.63 -0.35
CA ASP A 319 -6.63 16.70 -0.61
C ASP A 319 -6.34 17.88 -1.55
N ILE A 320 -5.38 18.73 -1.16
CA ILE A 320 -5.03 19.95 -1.87
C ILE A 320 -3.63 19.82 -2.45
N PHE A 321 -3.52 20.01 -3.77
CA PHE A 321 -2.27 20.00 -4.49
C PHE A 321 -2.01 21.37 -5.13
N GLU A 322 -0.82 21.91 -4.95
CA GLU A 322 -0.37 23.18 -5.53
C GLU A 322 0.81 22.90 -6.46
N ALA A 323 0.68 23.29 -7.73
CA ALA A 323 1.66 22.95 -8.78
C ALA A 323 2.01 21.44 -8.80
N GLY A 324 1.02 20.59 -8.45
CA GLY A 324 1.17 19.14 -8.37
C GLY A 324 1.87 18.59 -7.11
N HIS A 325 2.17 19.43 -6.12
CA HIS A 325 2.67 19.01 -4.81
C HIS A 325 1.54 18.91 -3.80
N TRP A 326 1.47 17.80 -3.06
CA TRP A 326 0.45 17.61 -2.01
C TRP A 326 0.74 18.52 -0.81
N ARG A 327 -0.03 19.59 -0.66
CA ARG A 327 0.18 20.62 0.37
C ARG A 327 -0.61 20.39 1.64
N ASP A 328 -1.84 19.93 1.50
CA ASP A 328 -2.77 19.82 2.62
C ASP A 328 -3.68 18.60 2.49
N ALA A 329 -4.01 18.02 3.64
CA ALA A 329 -4.90 16.89 3.78
C ALA A 329 -5.84 17.18 4.95
N SER A 330 -7.11 17.40 4.64
CA SER A 330 -8.14 17.71 5.62
C SER A 330 -9.45 16.97 5.33
N SER A 331 -10.38 17.02 6.25
CA SER A 331 -11.73 16.51 6.10
C SER A 331 -12.71 17.52 6.65
N ILE A 332 -13.85 17.61 6.01
CA ILE A 332 -14.89 18.58 6.32
C ILE A 332 -16.23 17.87 6.43
N VAL A 333 -17.12 18.44 7.24
CA VAL A 333 -18.53 18.07 7.22
C VAL A 333 -19.23 19.01 6.26
N VAL A 334 -19.89 18.45 5.26
CA VAL A 334 -20.52 19.21 4.18
C VAL A 334 -21.69 20.02 4.72
N ASP A 335 -21.58 21.33 4.59
CA ASP A 335 -22.69 22.26 4.75
C ASP A 335 -22.95 22.99 3.43
N PRO A 336 -24.00 22.62 2.68
CA PRO A 336 -24.34 23.25 1.40
C PRO A 336 -24.67 24.74 1.50
N ALA A 337 -25.00 25.25 2.70
CA ALA A 337 -25.32 26.66 2.90
C ALA A 337 -24.06 27.54 2.99
N THR A 338 -22.89 26.95 3.22
CA THR A 338 -21.64 27.67 3.41
C THR A 338 -20.58 27.25 2.40
N CYS A 339 -19.59 28.11 2.17
CA CYS A 339 -18.43 27.76 1.38
C CYS A 339 -17.32 27.29 2.31
N ALA A 340 -16.91 26.03 2.20
CA ALA A 340 -15.85 25.47 3.04
C ALA A 340 -14.49 26.04 2.58
N PRO A 341 -13.77 26.81 3.42
CA PRO A 341 -12.54 27.46 2.99
C PRO A 341 -11.44 26.42 2.72
N LEU A 342 -10.69 26.61 1.63
CA LEU A 342 -9.48 25.83 1.38
C LEU A 342 -8.31 26.47 2.11
N ALA A 343 -7.42 25.67 2.69
CA ALA A 343 -6.24 26.14 3.41
C ALA A 343 -5.11 26.61 2.46
N VAL A 344 -5.44 27.49 1.52
CA VAL A 344 -4.53 28.07 0.53
C VAL A 344 -4.72 29.57 0.41
N LYS A 345 -3.70 30.27 -0.08
CA LYS A 345 -3.77 31.72 -0.30
C LYS A 345 -4.66 32.05 -1.50
N ALA A 346 -5.25 33.24 -1.52
CA ALA A 346 -6.13 33.67 -2.61
C ALA A 346 -5.41 33.79 -3.97
N ASP A 347 -4.10 34.03 -3.96
CA ASP A 347 -3.24 34.16 -5.15
C ASP A 347 -2.59 32.85 -5.60
N THR A 348 -2.94 31.73 -4.95
CA THR A 348 -2.37 30.41 -5.27
C THR A 348 -2.75 30.00 -6.70
N ARG A 349 -1.75 29.69 -7.52
CA ARG A 349 -1.91 29.23 -8.90
C ARG A 349 -1.84 27.71 -8.98
N ASP A 350 -2.37 27.15 -10.07
CA ASP A 350 -2.29 25.72 -10.39
C ASP A 350 -2.77 24.81 -9.24
N LEU A 351 -3.88 25.21 -8.62
CA LEU A 351 -4.51 24.45 -7.56
C LEU A 351 -5.29 23.28 -8.15
N THR A 352 -4.99 22.10 -7.65
CA THR A 352 -5.77 20.89 -7.86
C THR A 352 -6.38 20.47 -6.53
N VAL A 353 -7.70 20.30 -6.50
CA VAL A 353 -8.42 19.78 -5.33
C VAL A 353 -8.98 18.41 -5.66
N GLN A 354 -8.78 17.46 -4.75
CA GLN A 354 -9.34 16.12 -4.82
C GLN A 354 -10.28 15.91 -3.64
N VAL A 355 -11.48 15.41 -3.90
CA VAL A 355 -12.48 15.09 -2.87
C VAL A 355 -12.87 13.61 -2.95
N SER A 356 -12.87 12.91 -1.81
CA SER A 356 -13.24 11.50 -1.70
C SER A 356 -14.12 11.21 -0.47
N ALA A 357 -14.84 10.09 -0.52
CA ALA A 357 -15.69 9.63 0.58
C ALA A 357 -14.88 8.96 1.70
N GLU A 358 -13.69 8.45 1.38
CA GLU A 358 -12.84 7.67 2.27
C GLU A 358 -11.37 8.15 2.20
N VAL A 359 -10.61 7.84 3.25
CA VAL A 359 -9.22 8.32 3.43
C VAL A 359 -8.22 7.53 2.58
N PHE A 360 -8.52 6.26 2.31
CA PHE A 360 -7.67 5.35 1.53
C PHE A 360 -8.38 4.74 0.31
N ASP A 361 -9.71 4.89 0.19
CA ASP A 361 -10.40 4.57 -1.05
C ASP A 361 -10.48 5.79 -1.97
N ALA A 362 -9.61 5.73 -2.97
CA ALA A 362 -9.42 6.71 -4.01
C ALA A 362 -10.34 6.50 -5.21
N GLU A 363 -10.99 5.34 -5.28
CA GLU A 363 -11.53 4.79 -6.53
C GLU A 363 -12.58 5.71 -7.17
N MET A 364 -13.14 6.63 -6.39
CA MET A 364 -14.26 7.48 -6.76
C MET A 364 -14.03 8.94 -6.32
N SER A 365 -12.86 9.50 -6.65
CA SER A 365 -12.55 10.91 -6.37
C SER A 365 -12.80 11.81 -7.58
N LEU A 366 -13.30 13.01 -7.33
CA LEU A 366 -13.40 14.07 -8.34
C LEU A 366 -12.25 15.06 -8.18
N ARG A 367 -11.74 15.55 -9.32
CA ARG A 367 -10.66 16.52 -9.40
C ARG A 367 -11.17 17.83 -9.98
N ALA A 368 -10.92 18.93 -9.29
CA ALA A 368 -11.13 20.26 -9.85
C ALA A 368 -9.80 21.00 -9.94
N VAL A 369 -9.53 21.60 -11.10
CA VAL A 369 -8.46 22.58 -11.27
C VAL A 369 -9.08 23.95 -11.08
N VAL A 370 -8.52 24.79 -10.20
CA VAL A 370 -9.02 26.15 -10.00
C VAL A 370 -8.42 27.07 -11.07
N PRO A 371 -9.21 27.57 -12.02
CA PRO A 371 -8.72 28.59 -12.93
C PRO A 371 -8.56 29.89 -12.15
N HIS A 372 -7.33 30.38 -12.10
CA HIS A 372 -6.98 31.63 -11.43
C HIS A 372 -7.62 32.87 -12.10
N GLU A 373 -8.05 32.75 -13.36
CA GLU A 373 -8.67 33.82 -14.12
C GLU A 373 -10.10 33.40 -14.48
N LEU A 374 -11.07 33.92 -13.72
CA LEU A 374 -12.48 33.94 -14.13
C LEU A 374 -12.66 34.69 -15.47
N ASP A 375 -11.65 35.46 -15.90
CA ASP A 375 -11.58 36.20 -17.15
C ASP A 375 -10.75 35.50 -18.25
N ALA A 376 -10.25 34.28 -18.03
CA ALA A 376 -9.47 33.57 -19.04
C ALA A 376 -10.29 33.32 -20.33
N PRO A 377 -9.65 33.32 -21.51
CA PRO A 377 -10.29 32.95 -22.77
C PRO A 377 -11.02 31.60 -22.67
N LEU A 378 -12.17 31.51 -23.34
CA LEU A 378 -13.08 30.38 -23.21
C LEU A 378 -12.46 29.04 -23.66
N ASP A 379 -11.58 29.08 -24.66
CA ASP A 379 -10.79 27.96 -25.13
C ASP A 379 -9.84 27.41 -24.06
N VAL A 380 -9.22 28.27 -23.24
CA VAL A 380 -8.36 27.89 -22.11
C VAL A 380 -9.19 27.21 -21.00
N TRP A 381 -10.42 27.67 -20.78
CA TRP A 381 -11.36 27.05 -19.84
C TRP A 381 -11.77 25.64 -20.28
N PHE A 382 -12.14 25.47 -21.55
CA PHE A 382 -12.49 24.15 -22.07
C PHE A 382 -11.29 23.19 -22.08
N ASP A 383 -10.05 23.66 -22.32
CA ASP A 383 -8.85 22.80 -22.23
C ASP A 383 -8.66 22.25 -20.82
N ARG A 384 -8.97 23.07 -19.80
CA ARG A 384 -8.88 22.66 -18.40
C ARG A 384 -10.01 21.71 -18.00
N LEU A 385 -11.26 21.97 -18.38
CA LEU A 385 -12.39 21.07 -18.10
C LEU A 385 -12.27 19.72 -18.82
N ASP A 386 -11.59 19.69 -19.96
CA ASP A 386 -11.31 18.43 -20.68
C ASP A 386 -10.26 17.56 -19.96
N SER A 387 -9.46 18.16 -19.07
CA SER A 387 -8.40 17.50 -18.31
C SER A 387 -8.83 17.06 -16.89
N THR A 388 -10.09 17.27 -16.48
CA THR A 388 -10.52 17.04 -15.09
C THR A 388 -11.10 15.66 -14.77
N VAL A 389 -11.30 14.76 -15.76
CA VAL A 389 -11.67 13.36 -15.48
C VAL A 389 -10.44 12.47 -15.47
N ASP A 390 -9.72 12.58 -14.37
CA ASP A 390 -8.71 11.62 -14.02
C ASP A 390 -9.14 10.97 -12.71
N VAL A 391 -9.47 9.68 -12.74
CA VAL A 391 -9.70 8.89 -11.52
C VAL A 391 -8.33 8.66 -10.91
N LEU A 392 -7.99 9.47 -9.91
CA LEU A 392 -6.67 9.49 -9.29
C LEU A 392 -6.60 8.47 -8.13
N PRO A 393 -5.94 7.31 -8.27
CA PRO A 393 -5.56 6.50 -7.13
C PRO A 393 -4.61 7.34 -6.31
N LEU A 394 -4.95 7.46 -5.04
CA LEU A 394 -4.12 8.02 -4.00
C LEU A 394 -2.76 7.26 -4.01
N PRO A 395 -1.59 7.91 -3.72
CA PRO A 395 -0.34 7.21 -3.51
C PRO A 395 -0.55 6.00 -2.61
N GLU A 396 0.02 4.84 -3.00
CA GLU A 396 -0.14 3.61 -2.24
C GLU A 396 0.26 3.84 -0.78
N GLY A 397 -0.70 3.60 0.13
CA GLY A 397 -0.44 3.66 1.56
C GLY A 397 0.51 2.54 1.93
N VAL A 398 1.63 2.89 2.58
CA VAL A 398 2.54 1.88 3.12
C VAL A 398 1.99 1.44 4.47
N GLY A 399 1.79 0.13 4.66
CA GLY A 399 1.27 -0.45 5.89
C GLY A 399 2.37 -0.98 6.82
N SER A 400 2.22 -0.75 8.11
CA SER A 400 3.08 -1.34 9.15
C SER A 400 3.08 -2.86 9.13
N TYR A 401 1.94 -3.49 8.80
CA TYR A 401 1.81 -4.94 8.68
C TYR A 401 2.60 -5.46 7.47
N ALA A 402 2.50 -4.80 6.32
CA ALA A 402 3.30 -5.15 5.13
C ALA A 402 4.80 -5.01 5.40
N GLN A 403 5.22 -3.92 6.06
CA GLN A 403 6.62 -3.73 6.46
C GLN A 403 7.08 -4.69 7.56
N ALA A 404 6.18 -5.09 8.46
CA ALA A 404 6.46 -6.11 9.46
C ALA A 404 6.62 -7.47 8.77
N ALA A 405 5.73 -7.83 7.85
CA ALA A 405 5.79 -9.06 7.08
C ALA A 405 7.10 -9.14 6.26
N GLU A 406 7.53 -8.04 5.64
CA GLU A 406 8.79 -8.00 4.89
C GLU A 406 10.02 -8.12 5.80
N ARG A 407 10.06 -7.39 6.93
CA ARG A 407 11.12 -7.55 7.94
C ARG A 407 11.14 -8.92 8.58
N VAL A 408 9.97 -9.51 8.81
CA VAL A 408 9.80 -10.87 9.31
C VAL A 408 10.32 -11.85 8.26
N ARG A 409 10.07 -11.63 6.97
CA ARG A 409 10.60 -12.46 5.87
C ARG A 409 12.12 -12.40 5.78
N GLU A 410 12.72 -11.20 5.82
CA GLU A 410 14.18 -11.03 5.84
C GLU A 410 14.82 -11.68 7.07
N ARG A 411 14.21 -11.50 8.26
CA ARG A 411 14.66 -12.17 9.49
C ARG A 411 14.49 -13.68 9.41
N HIS A 412 13.37 -14.16 8.87
CA HIS A 412 13.17 -15.59 8.65
C HIS A 412 14.23 -16.16 7.73
N GLU A 413 14.62 -15.45 6.67
CA GLU A 413 15.69 -15.91 5.77
C GLU A 413 17.05 -15.96 6.49
N ALA A 414 17.41 -14.91 7.22
CA ALA A 414 18.66 -14.86 7.98
C ALA A 414 18.71 -15.93 9.08
N VAL A 415 17.62 -16.10 9.84
CA VAL A 415 17.56 -17.07 10.94
C VAL A 415 17.36 -18.50 10.42
N ARG A 416 16.68 -18.71 9.28
CA ARG A 416 16.65 -20.01 8.58
C ARG A 416 18.04 -20.42 8.13
N THR A 417 18.82 -19.47 7.61
CA THR A 417 20.22 -19.70 7.25
C THR A 417 21.07 -20.06 8.48
N ALA A 418 20.89 -19.34 9.59
CA ALA A 418 21.58 -19.64 10.85
C ALA A 418 21.18 -21.00 11.45
N ALA A 419 19.88 -21.34 11.45
CA ALA A 419 19.37 -22.62 11.91
C ALA A 419 19.90 -23.77 11.06
N PHE A 420 19.91 -23.62 9.73
CA PHE A 420 20.52 -24.58 8.82
C PHE A 420 22.01 -24.80 9.13
N LEU A 421 22.77 -23.73 9.37
CA LEU A 421 24.19 -23.83 9.75
C LEU A 421 24.38 -24.57 11.09
N VAL A 422 23.59 -24.25 12.13
CA VAL A 422 23.63 -24.94 13.43
C VAL A 422 23.33 -26.43 13.24
N TYR A 423 22.37 -26.75 12.38
CA TYR A 423 21.96 -28.12 12.12
C TYR A 423 23.04 -28.91 11.37
N VAL A 424 23.65 -28.32 10.34
CA VAL A 424 24.80 -28.90 9.63
C VAL A 424 25.99 -29.10 10.56
N LEU A 425 26.32 -28.10 11.39
CA LEU A 425 27.42 -28.19 12.35
C LEU A 425 27.18 -29.31 13.38
N GLY A 426 25.94 -29.42 13.89
CA GLY A 426 25.51 -30.49 14.78
C GLY A 426 25.64 -31.87 14.15
N ALA A 427 25.24 -32.02 12.88
CA ALA A 427 25.40 -33.27 12.13
C ALA A 427 26.88 -33.66 11.96
N ILE A 428 27.74 -32.69 11.61
CA ILE A 428 29.19 -32.91 11.48
C ILE A 428 29.78 -33.37 12.82
N LEU A 429 29.42 -32.69 13.92
CA LEU A 429 29.92 -33.03 15.26
C LEU A 429 29.48 -34.44 15.67
N ALA A 430 28.21 -34.80 15.43
CA ALA A 430 27.69 -36.13 15.69
C ALA A 430 28.45 -37.21 14.88
N CYS A 431 28.67 -36.96 13.59
CA CYS A 431 29.49 -37.84 12.73
C CYS A 431 30.90 -38.01 13.27
N LEU A 432 31.58 -36.92 13.66
CA LEU A 432 32.93 -36.98 14.23
C LEU A 432 32.97 -37.80 15.52
N VAL A 433 31.99 -37.65 16.41
CA VAL A 433 31.88 -38.43 17.65
C VAL A 433 31.69 -39.92 17.35
N ILE A 434 30.81 -40.26 16.40
CA ILE A 434 30.56 -41.65 15.98
C ILE A 434 31.84 -42.27 15.38
N VAL A 435 32.52 -41.55 14.48
CA VAL A 435 33.78 -42.00 13.87
C VAL A 435 34.85 -42.18 14.95
N ALA A 436 35.02 -41.22 15.86
CA ALA A 436 35.98 -41.32 16.94
C ALA A 436 35.70 -42.52 17.86
N ARG A 437 34.43 -42.80 18.18
CA ARG A 437 34.02 -43.99 18.94
C ARG A 437 34.35 -45.28 18.18
N SER A 438 34.04 -45.34 16.89
CA SER A 438 34.32 -46.53 16.08
C SER A 438 35.82 -46.82 15.99
N LEU A 439 36.66 -45.77 15.93
CA LEU A 439 38.11 -45.90 15.91
C LEU A 439 38.67 -46.36 17.26
N ARG A 440 38.14 -45.85 18.39
CA ARG A 440 38.54 -46.34 19.73
C ARG A 440 38.14 -47.79 19.95
N ALA A 441 36.89 -48.15 19.65
CA ALA A 441 36.43 -49.53 19.74
C ALA A 441 37.25 -50.47 18.86
N SER A 442 37.65 -50.03 17.66
CA SER A 442 38.53 -50.81 16.78
C SER A 442 39.95 -51.00 17.34
N ARG A 443 40.50 -49.99 18.05
CA ARG A 443 41.80 -50.09 18.70
C ARG A 443 41.77 -51.00 19.92
N GLU A 444 40.75 -50.88 20.76
CA GLU A 444 40.55 -51.77 21.92
C GLU A 444 40.38 -53.22 21.48
N ALA A 445 39.55 -53.47 20.46
CA ALA A 445 39.37 -54.80 19.89
C ALA A 445 40.67 -55.39 19.32
N ARG A 446 41.51 -54.58 18.64
CA ARG A 446 42.84 -55.03 18.20
C ARG A 446 43.75 -55.37 19.37
N SER A 447 43.79 -54.52 20.40
CA SER A 447 44.64 -54.76 21.57
C SER A 447 44.25 -56.04 22.33
N LEU A 448 42.94 -56.35 22.40
CA LEU A 448 42.45 -57.57 23.02
C LEU A 448 42.77 -58.81 22.16
N LEU A 449 42.69 -58.69 20.84
CA LEU A 449 43.07 -59.76 19.92
C LEU A 449 44.58 -60.04 19.94
N GLU A 450 45.42 -59.00 20.02
CA GLU A 450 46.88 -59.13 20.16
C GLU A 450 47.24 -59.79 21.50
N ARG A 451 46.65 -59.34 22.63
CA ARG A 451 46.86 -59.98 23.94
C ARG A 451 46.39 -61.44 23.97
N ALA A 452 45.29 -61.76 23.31
CA ALA A 452 44.78 -63.13 23.22
C ALA A 452 45.64 -64.03 22.30
N ALA A 453 46.22 -63.46 21.24
CA ALA A 453 47.17 -64.14 20.37
C ALA A 453 48.49 -64.44 21.08
N ASP A 454 48.99 -63.51 21.90
CA ASP A 454 50.22 -63.72 22.69
C ASP A 454 50.02 -64.73 23.85
N ALA A 455 48.82 -64.78 24.43
CA ALA A 455 48.50 -65.69 25.53
C ALA A 455 48.22 -67.15 25.10
N SER A 456 48.03 -67.41 23.82
CA SER A 456 47.75 -68.75 23.30
C SER A 456 48.69 -69.10 22.15
N ASN A 457 49.62 -70.04 22.37
CA ASN A 457 50.51 -70.60 21.33
C ASN A 457 49.76 -71.47 20.29
N SER A 458 48.56 -71.05 19.87
CA SER A 458 47.74 -71.73 18.87
C SER A 458 47.35 -70.76 17.75
N PRO A 459 47.35 -71.20 16.47
CA PRO A 459 47.06 -70.33 15.35
C PRO A 459 45.62 -69.78 15.43
N ALA A 460 45.51 -68.48 15.20
CA ALA A 460 44.32 -67.67 15.46
C ALA A 460 43.03 -68.23 14.83
N PRO A 461 41.89 -68.21 15.55
CA PRO A 461 40.61 -68.48 14.93
C PRO A 461 40.25 -67.33 13.99
N VAL A 462 39.96 -67.67 12.74
CA VAL A 462 39.45 -66.75 11.72
C VAL A 462 38.15 -66.13 12.24
N THR A 463 38.24 -64.91 12.78
CA THR A 463 37.05 -64.14 13.19
C THR A 463 36.12 -64.04 11.99
N SER A 464 34.97 -64.72 12.06
CA SER A 464 34.10 -64.89 10.90
C SER A 464 33.72 -63.54 10.30
N ALA A 465 33.87 -63.42 8.98
CA ALA A 465 33.52 -62.22 8.23
C ALA A 465 32.09 -61.72 8.52
N ARG A 466 31.18 -62.62 8.94
CA ARG A 466 29.82 -62.31 9.36
C ARG A 466 29.72 -61.31 10.51
N HIS A 467 30.57 -61.37 11.54
CA HIS A 467 30.49 -60.42 12.65
C HIS A 467 31.03 -59.03 12.28
N ARG A 468 32.03 -58.96 11.39
CA ARG A 468 32.49 -57.66 10.83
C ARG A 468 31.43 -57.04 9.93
N VAL A 469 30.76 -57.84 9.11
CA VAL A 469 29.67 -57.37 8.24
C VAL A 469 28.49 -56.86 9.08
N LEU A 470 28.08 -57.58 10.13
CA LEU A 470 26.99 -57.15 11.02
C LEU A 470 27.29 -55.85 11.78
N ALA A 471 28.53 -55.68 12.26
CA ALA A 471 28.95 -54.45 12.94
C ALA A 471 29.03 -53.23 12.00
N VAL A 472 29.50 -53.44 10.75
CA VAL A 472 29.48 -52.39 9.73
C VAL A 472 28.05 -52.06 9.33
N LEU A 473 27.18 -53.06 9.19
CA LEU A 473 25.77 -52.84 8.85
C LEU A 473 25.05 -52.06 9.96
N SER A 474 25.28 -52.36 11.24
CA SER A 474 24.66 -51.62 12.33
C SER A 474 25.16 -50.17 12.41
N LEU A 475 26.45 -49.93 12.16
CA LEU A 475 27.01 -48.58 12.06
C LEU A 475 26.37 -47.80 10.92
N VAL A 476 26.22 -48.41 9.75
CA VAL A 476 25.58 -47.79 8.57
C VAL A 476 24.11 -47.48 8.86
N VAL A 477 23.37 -48.37 9.53
CA VAL A 477 21.98 -48.14 9.90
C VAL A 477 21.85 -46.98 10.89
N VAL A 478 22.72 -46.89 11.89
CA VAL A 478 22.73 -45.76 12.84
C VAL A 478 23.10 -44.46 12.13
N LEU A 479 24.11 -44.47 11.26
CA LEU A 479 24.51 -43.30 10.49
C LEU A 479 23.36 -42.84 9.57
N PHE A 480 22.70 -43.78 8.91
CA PHE A 480 21.55 -43.52 8.05
C PHE A 480 20.37 -42.95 8.84
N ALA A 481 20.06 -43.50 10.02
CA ALA A 481 18.99 -43.00 10.87
C ALA A 481 19.26 -41.57 11.37
N VAL A 482 20.52 -41.26 11.71
CA VAL A 482 20.94 -39.89 12.08
C VAL A 482 20.79 -38.97 10.87
N VAL A 483 21.39 -39.30 9.73
CA VAL A 483 21.29 -38.48 8.51
C VAL A 483 19.84 -38.29 8.07
N LEU A 484 19.00 -39.32 8.18
CA LEU A 484 17.57 -39.25 7.85
C LEU A 484 16.82 -38.34 8.84
N GLY A 485 17.09 -38.43 10.14
CA GLY A 485 16.52 -37.53 11.14
C GLY A 485 16.90 -36.07 10.86
N PHE A 486 18.15 -35.85 10.44
CA PHE A 486 18.60 -34.53 10.00
C PHE A 486 17.92 -34.08 8.69
N ALA A 487 17.82 -34.95 7.69
CA ALA A 487 17.15 -34.65 6.44
C ALA A 487 15.66 -34.31 6.65
N VAL A 488 14.96 -35.06 7.50
CA VAL A 488 13.55 -34.82 7.84
C VAL A 488 13.38 -33.50 8.60
N GLY A 489 14.28 -33.20 9.55
CA GLY A 489 14.27 -31.90 10.24
C GLY A 489 14.49 -30.72 9.28
N ALA A 490 15.44 -30.84 8.36
CA ALA A 490 15.69 -29.84 7.33
C ALA A 490 14.49 -29.68 6.37
N ILE A 491 13.86 -30.79 5.98
CA ILE A 491 12.66 -30.80 5.13
C ILE A 491 11.47 -30.16 5.85
N LEU A 492 11.28 -30.41 7.15
CA LEU A 492 10.22 -29.77 7.94
C LEU A 492 10.42 -28.26 8.07
N VAL A 493 11.66 -27.81 8.31
CA VAL A 493 12.00 -26.37 8.29
C VAL A 493 11.77 -25.78 6.89
N MET A 494 12.01 -26.54 5.82
CA MET A 494 11.74 -26.08 4.46
C MET A 494 10.25 -26.02 4.13
N LEU A 495 9.47 -27.00 4.57
CA LEU A 495 8.03 -27.11 4.32
C LEU A 495 7.22 -26.11 5.14
N GLN A 496 7.64 -25.76 6.37
CA GLN A 496 6.99 -24.71 7.15
C GLN A 496 7.03 -23.34 6.42
N GLY A 497 8.04 -23.10 5.58
CA GLY A 497 8.11 -21.90 4.74
C GLY A 497 7.28 -21.96 3.45
N ALA A 498 6.68 -23.11 3.12
CA ALA A 498 5.83 -23.29 1.92
C ALA A 498 4.32 -23.34 2.25
N VAL A 499 3.97 -23.54 3.53
CA VAL A 499 2.58 -23.76 3.98
C VAL A 499 2.02 -22.55 4.74
N LEU A 500 2.85 -21.60 5.17
CA LEU A 500 2.40 -20.31 5.68
C LEU A 500 2.46 -19.29 4.52
N PRO A 501 1.32 -18.92 3.91
CA PRO A 501 1.27 -17.89 2.87
C PRO A 501 1.68 -16.51 3.39
#